data_AF-A0A975MXV4-F1
#
_entry.id   AF-A0A975MXV4-F1
#
_cell.length_a   1.000
_cell.length_b   1.000
_cell.length_c   1.000
_cell.angle_alpha   90.00
_cell.angle_beta   90.00
_cell.angle_gamma   90.00
#
_symmetry.space_group_name_H-M   'P 1'
#
loop_
_entity.id
_entity.type
_entity.pdbx_description
1 polymer ?
#
loop_
_entity_poly.entity_id
_entity_poly.type
_entity_poly.pdbx_seq_one_letter_code
_entity_poly.pdbx_strand_id
1 'polypeptide(L)'
;MIVAEGLLPFLPGDTFQRMMRDLTAHLDSGELALNGYTRFAAWSMTYHPTIKTIGITAAQGFDDPRDPEHWNAGLTLAEEQLLTRAPEVAAFPQPLRAVTRLMSHGKTLSRQGTRVLRYRF
;
A
#
# COMPACT_ATOMS: atom_id res chain seq x y z
N MET A 1 7.26 -4.88 -15.29
CA MET A 1 6.58 -4.14 -14.20
C MET A 1 5.63 -5.10 -13.50
N ILE A 2 5.71 -5.20 -12.18
CA ILE A 2 4.84 -5.99 -11.31
C ILE A 2 3.88 -5.03 -10.62
N VAL A 3 2.58 -5.34 -10.61
CA VAL A 3 1.56 -4.55 -9.91
C VAL A 3 0.87 -5.45 -8.88
N ALA A 4 1.01 -5.10 -7.60
CA ALA A 4 0.40 -5.77 -6.46
C ALA A 4 -0.66 -4.85 -5.83
N GLU A 5 -1.81 -4.79 -6.47
CA GLU A 5 -2.98 -4.03 -5.99
C GLU A 5 -3.77 -4.91 -5.03
N GLY A 6 -4.05 -4.40 -3.83
CA GLY A 6 -4.93 -5.07 -2.88
C GLY A 6 -4.50 -6.46 -2.41
N LEU A 7 -3.24 -6.88 -2.57
CA LEU A 7 -2.82 -8.25 -2.24
C LEU A 7 -2.18 -8.39 -0.85
N LEU A 8 -1.32 -7.44 -0.47
CA LEU A 8 -0.56 -7.46 0.78
C LEU A 8 -1.41 -7.74 2.04
N PRO A 9 -2.57 -7.07 2.28
CA PRO A 9 -3.31 -7.24 3.52
C PRO A 9 -4.10 -8.56 3.60
N PHE A 10 -4.07 -9.39 2.55
CA PHE A 10 -4.79 -10.66 2.50
C PHE A 10 -3.87 -11.87 2.65
N LEU A 11 -2.55 -11.69 2.51
CA LEU A 11 -1.60 -12.78 2.65
C LEU A 11 -1.14 -12.95 4.10
N PRO A 12 -1.07 -14.19 4.62
CA PRO A 12 -0.62 -14.46 5.97
C PRO A 12 0.90 -14.41 6.11
N GLY A 13 1.37 -13.90 7.25
CA GLY A 13 2.78 -13.93 7.65
C GLY A 13 3.73 -13.34 6.61
N ASP A 14 4.90 -13.93 6.42
CA ASP A 14 5.90 -13.43 5.47
C ASP A 14 5.62 -13.84 4.00
N THR A 15 4.43 -14.36 3.67
CA THR A 15 4.13 -14.94 2.34
C THR A 15 4.29 -13.92 1.20
N PHE A 16 3.84 -12.67 1.39
CA PHE A 16 4.01 -11.63 0.38
C PHE A 16 5.50 -11.33 0.15
N GLN A 17 6.26 -11.22 1.24
CA GLN A 17 7.69 -10.93 1.21
C GLN A 17 8.46 -12.06 0.52
N ARG A 18 8.12 -13.33 0.80
CA ARG A 18 8.69 -14.50 0.10
C ARG A 18 8.42 -14.44 -1.39
N MET A 19 7.15 -14.27 -1.77
CA MET A 19 6.74 -14.18 -3.18
C MET A 19 7.46 -13.05 -3.90
N MET A 20 7.64 -11.89 -3.24
CA MET A 20 8.38 -10.78 -3.83
C MET A 20 9.86 -11.12 -4.04
N ARG A 21 10.53 -11.74 -3.06
CA ARG A 21 11.92 -12.19 -3.25
C ARG A 21 12.06 -13.19 -4.39
N ASP A 22 11.14 -14.15 -4.46
CA ASP A 22 11.17 -15.16 -5.52
C ASP A 22 10.98 -14.49 -6.88
N LEU A 23 10.04 -13.56 -7.00
CA LEU A 23 9.82 -12.81 -8.24
C LEU A 23 11.03 -11.97 -8.66
N THR A 24 11.63 -11.21 -7.73
CA THR A 24 12.79 -10.37 -8.05
C THR A 24 14.04 -11.20 -8.32
N ALA A 25 14.15 -12.43 -7.79
CA ALA A 25 15.23 -13.35 -8.14
C ALA A 25 15.12 -13.91 -9.57
N HIS A 26 13.93 -13.94 -10.17
CA HIS A 26 13.72 -14.41 -11.55
C HIS A 26 13.74 -13.28 -12.59
N LEU A 27 13.68 -12.03 -12.14
CA LEU A 27 13.57 -10.85 -12.99
C LEU A 27 14.80 -9.96 -12.74
N ASP A 28 15.73 -9.93 -13.69
CA ASP A 28 17.03 -9.23 -13.54
C ASP A 28 16.91 -7.73 -13.24
N SER A 29 15.80 -7.10 -13.64
CA SER A 29 15.45 -5.73 -13.23
C SER A 29 13.97 -5.44 -13.47
N GLY A 30 13.41 -4.50 -12.73
CA GLY A 30 12.04 -4.07 -12.94
C GLY A 30 11.53 -3.01 -11.97
N GLU A 31 10.22 -2.80 -12.04
CA GLU A 31 9.50 -1.94 -11.10
C GLU A 31 8.35 -2.73 -10.47
N LEU A 32 8.14 -2.51 -9.18
CA LEU A 32 7.03 -3.03 -8.38
C LEU A 32 6.16 -1.85 -7.94
N ALA A 33 4.88 -1.87 -8.28
CA ALA A 33 3.89 -0.96 -7.72
C ALA A 33 3.00 -1.72 -6.72
N LEU A 34 2.81 -1.19 -5.51
CA LEU A 34 1.88 -1.76 -4.54
C LEU A 34 1.11 -0.70 -3.75
N ASN A 35 -0.07 -1.08 -3.27
CA ASN A 35 -0.84 -0.26 -2.34
C ASN A 35 -0.16 -0.29 -0.95
N GLY A 36 0.27 0.88 -0.46
CA GLY A 36 0.89 1.01 0.85
C GLY A 36 -0.16 1.11 1.97
N TYR A 37 -0.67 -0.02 2.45
CA TYR A 37 -1.58 -0.04 3.60
C TYR A 37 -0.83 0.33 4.87
N THR A 38 -1.31 1.33 5.61
CA THR A 38 -0.82 1.60 6.97
C THR A 38 -1.19 0.46 7.91
N ARG A 39 -0.47 0.32 9.01
CA ARG A 39 -0.83 -0.65 10.06
C ARG A 39 -2.23 -0.39 10.59
N PHE A 40 -2.62 0.88 10.68
CA PHE A 40 -3.97 1.29 11.07
C PHE A 40 -5.03 0.86 10.04
N ALA A 41 -4.80 1.10 8.74
CA ALA A 41 -5.73 0.70 7.69
C ALA A 41 -5.92 -0.82 7.66
N ALA A 42 -4.81 -1.57 7.71
CA ALA A 42 -4.83 -3.02 7.79
C ALA A 42 -5.60 -3.49 9.04
N TRP A 43 -5.27 -2.97 10.22
CA TRP A 43 -6.02 -3.28 11.45
C TRP A 43 -7.51 -2.97 11.33
N SER A 44 -7.90 -1.81 10.78
CA SER A 44 -9.30 -1.44 10.60
C SER A 44 -10.08 -2.41 9.68
N MET A 45 -9.41 -2.99 8.67
CA MET A 45 -10.02 -3.99 7.78
C MET A 45 -10.46 -5.24 8.54
N THR A 46 -9.76 -5.63 9.61
CA THR A 46 -10.15 -6.80 10.44
C THR A 46 -11.51 -6.63 11.12
N TYR A 47 -11.98 -5.39 11.30
CA TYR A 47 -13.29 -5.10 11.88
C TYR A 47 -14.41 -5.08 10.86
N HIS A 48 -14.09 -5.03 9.56
CA HIS A 48 -15.09 -4.98 8.51
C HIS A 48 -15.88 -6.31 8.45
N PRO A 49 -17.23 -6.30 8.50
CA PRO A 49 -18.04 -7.52 8.55
C PRO A 49 -17.70 -8.50 7.43
N THR A 50 -17.50 -8.00 6.21
CA THR A 50 -17.14 -8.80 5.04
C THR A 50 -15.78 -9.48 5.17
N ILE A 51 -14.79 -8.83 5.77
CA ILE A 51 -13.44 -9.39 5.96
C ILE A 51 -13.47 -10.52 6.99
N LYS A 52 -14.26 -10.36 8.06
CA LYS A 52 -14.49 -11.42 9.06
C LYS A 52 -15.11 -12.67 8.44
N THR A 53 -16.02 -12.52 7.47
CA THR A 53 -16.62 -13.66 6.76
C THR A 53 -15.61 -14.44 5.91
N ILE A 54 -14.57 -13.77 5.40
CA ILE A 54 -13.54 -14.40 4.54
C ILE A 54 -12.45 -15.07 5.40
N GLY A 55 -12.45 -14.87 6.73
CA GLY A 55 -11.51 -15.54 7.65
C GLY A 55 -10.07 -15.04 7.55
N ILE A 56 -9.87 -13.83 7.01
CA ILE A 56 -8.53 -13.23 6.86
C ILE A 56 -8.00 -12.85 8.24
N THR A 57 -6.98 -13.58 8.69
CA THR A 57 -6.36 -13.39 10.02
C THR A 57 -5.23 -12.36 10.02
N ALA A 58 -4.66 -12.03 8.86
CA ALA A 58 -3.43 -11.27 8.76
C ALA A 58 -3.60 -10.02 7.91
N ALA A 59 -4.19 -8.98 8.49
CA ALA A 59 -4.12 -7.67 7.87
C ALA A 59 -2.72 -7.10 8.06
N GLN A 60 -1.88 -7.24 7.03
CA GLN A 60 -0.54 -6.65 7.01
C GLN A 60 -0.56 -5.26 6.42
N GLY A 61 0.16 -4.37 7.09
CA GLY A 61 0.44 -3.03 6.65
C GLY A 61 1.76 -2.58 7.26
N PHE A 62 2.29 -1.50 6.71
CA PHE A 62 3.52 -0.89 7.15
C PHE A 62 3.35 0.63 7.10
N ASP A 63 3.95 1.36 8.03
CA ASP A 63 3.78 2.81 8.11
C ASP A 63 4.91 3.53 7.37
N ASP A 64 6.14 3.00 7.43
CA ASP A 64 7.28 3.53 6.70
C ASP A 64 7.32 2.98 5.26
N PRO A 65 7.29 3.84 4.22
CA PRO A 65 7.43 3.38 2.84
C PRO A 65 8.78 2.71 2.53
N ARG A 66 9.77 2.73 3.42
CA ARG A 66 11.04 2.00 3.26
C ARG A 66 11.05 0.61 3.91
N ASP A 67 9.99 0.22 4.62
CA ASP A 67 9.90 -1.12 5.21
C ASP A 67 10.10 -2.25 4.17
N PRO A 68 9.58 -2.13 2.92
CA PRO A 68 9.82 -3.15 1.89
C PRO A 68 11.28 -3.31 1.43
N GLU A 69 12.13 -2.30 1.63
CA GLU A 69 13.57 -2.40 1.31
C GLU A 69 14.27 -3.46 2.21
N HIS A 70 13.72 -3.71 3.40
CA HIS A 70 14.23 -4.68 4.36
C HIS A 70 13.72 -6.11 4.12
N TRP A 71 12.93 -6.36 3.08
CA TRP A 71 12.41 -7.70 2.77
C TRP A 71 13.42 -8.63 2.10
N ASN A 72 14.67 -8.16 1.89
CA ASN A 72 15.73 -8.86 1.16
C ASN A 72 15.33 -9.21 -0.29
N ALA A 73 14.54 -8.35 -0.93
CA ALA A 73 14.04 -8.53 -2.30
C ALA A 73 14.73 -7.59 -3.31
N GLY A 74 15.79 -6.87 -2.91
CA GLY A 74 16.46 -5.88 -3.78
C GLY A 74 15.66 -4.60 -4.00
N LEU A 75 14.59 -4.39 -3.24
CA LEU A 75 13.68 -3.26 -3.44
C LEU A 75 14.30 -1.95 -2.97
N THR A 76 14.21 -0.93 -3.81
CA THR A 76 14.55 0.47 -3.49
C THR A 76 13.36 1.36 -3.81
N LEU A 77 12.91 2.17 -2.85
CA LEU A 77 11.78 3.08 -3.04
C LEU A 77 12.11 4.12 -4.11
N ALA A 78 11.39 4.07 -5.23
CA ALA A 78 11.50 5.04 -6.30
C ALA A 78 10.51 6.20 -6.13
N GLU A 79 9.29 5.90 -5.68
CA GLU A 79 8.22 6.91 -5.60
C GLU A 79 7.16 6.56 -4.55
N GLU A 80 6.66 7.58 -3.85
CA GLU A 80 5.49 7.52 -2.96
C GLU A 80 4.41 8.44 -3.52
N GLN A 81 3.35 7.86 -4.09
CA GLN A 81 2.19 8.60 -4.58
C GLN A 81 1.09 8.62 -3.52
N LEU A 82 0.69 9.83 -3.12
CA LEU A 82 -0.36 10.05 -2.12
C LEU A 82 -1.66 10.39 -2.86
N LEU A 83 -2.66 9.51 -2.82
CA LEU A 83 -3.90 9.72 -3.60
C LEU A 83 -4.68 10.95 -3.13
N THR A 84 -4.53 11.35 -1.87
CA THR A 84 -5.13 12.59 -1.36
C THR A 84 -4.62 13.84 -2.10
N ARG A 85 -3.48 13.76 -2.78
CA ARG A 85 -2.85 14.84 -3.55
C ARG A 85 -2.94 14.63 -5.06
N ALA A 86 -3.59 13.56 -5.50
CA ALA A 86 -3.71 13.24 -6.91
C ALA A 86 -4.72 14.18 -7.60
N PRO A 87 -4.50 14.53 -8.88
CA PRO A 87 -5.40 15.44 -9.60
C PRO A 87 -6.84 14.90 -9.70
N GLU A 88 -7.02 13.59 -9.66
CA GLU A 88 -8.30 12.88 -9.73
C GLU A 88 -9.24 13.24 -8.57
N VAL A 89 -8.71 13.74 -7.44
CA VAL A 89 -9.52 14.27 -6.34
C VAL A 89 -10.46 15.37 -6.81
N ALA A 90 -10.10 16.12 -7.87
CA ALA A 90 -10.97 17.13 -8.47
C ALA A 90 -12.28 16.54 -9.04
N ALA A 91 -12.34 15.24 -9.32
CA ALA A 91 -13.54 14.56 -9.81
C ALA A 91 -14.48 14.08 -8.69
N PHE A 92 -14.03 14.07 -7.42
CA PHE A 92 -14.83 13.56 -6.30
C PHE A 92 -16.07 14.42 -6.02
N PRO A 93 -17.20 13.86 -5.53
CA PRO A 93 -18.34 14.64 -5.04
C PRO A 93 -17.91 15.63 -3.94
N GLN A 94 -18.57 16.79 -3.86
CA GLN A 94 -18.15 17.91 -3.00
C GLN A 94 -17.81 17.56 -1.53
N PRO A 95 -18.61 16.77 -0.78
CA PRO A 95 -18.26 16.48 0.61
C PRO A 95 -16.97 15.65 0.71
N LEU A 96 -16.81 14.66 -0.16
CA LEU A 96 -15.61 13.82 -0.20
C LEU A 96 -14.39 14.62 -0.65
N ARG A 97 -14.54 15.42 -1.72
CA ARG A 97 -13.49 16.30 -2.25
C ARG A 97 -12.93 17.25 -1.20
N ALA A 98 -13.81 17.88 -0.42
CA ALA A 98 -13.40 18.81 0.64
C ALA A 98 -12.59 18.11 1.73
N VAL A 99 -13.03 16.94 2.19
CA VAL A 99 -12.32 16.14 3.20
C VAL A 99 -10.97 15.66 2.66
N THR A 100 -10.92 15.15 1.43
CA THR A 100 -9.66 14.67 0.82
C THR A 100 -8.64 15.79 0.66
N ARG A 101 -9.08 16.99 0.27
CA ARG A 101 -8.22 18.19 0.22
C ARG A 101 -7.75 18.63 1.61
N LEU A 102 -8.60 18.54 2.62
CA LEU A 102 -8.18 18.83 3.99
C LEU A 102 -7.07 17.87 4.43
N MET A 103 -7.20 16.58 4.11
CA MET A 103 -6.18 15.56 4.37
C MET A 103 -4.87 15.79 3.59
N SER A 104 -4.94 16.44 2.43
CA SER A 104 -3.79 16.67 1.55
C SER A 104 -2.77 17.66 2.13
N HIS A 105 -3.18 18.54 3.07
CA HIS A 105 -2.32 19.57 3.66
C HIS A 105 -1.14 19.01 4.45
N GLY A 106 -1.29 17.86 5.12
CA GLY A 106 -0.22 17.23 5.90
C GLY A 106 0.28 15.95 5.24
N LYS A 107 1.60 15.74 5.15
CA LYS A 107 2.15 14.47 4.63
C LYS A 107 1.75 13.29 5.51
N THR A 108 1.78 13.46 6.83
CA THR A 108 1.37 12.43 7.80
C THR A 108 -0.11 12.07 7.64
N LEU A 109 -0.98 13.06 7.44
CA LEU A 109 -2.41 12.84 7.26
C LEU A 109 -2.74 12.24 5.89
N SER A 110 -2.03 12.67 4.84
CA SER A 110 -2.12 12.08 3.51
C SER A 110 -1.71 10.60 3.48
N ARG A 111 -0.71 10.22 4.28
CA ARG A 111 -0.27 8.82 4.44
C ARG A 111 -1.29 7.93 5.13
N GLN A 112 -2.23 8.49 5.88
CA GLN A 112 -3.34 7.72 6.45
C GLN A 112 -4.42 7.39 5.42
N GLY A 113 -4.44 8.11 4.28
CA GLY A 113 -5.26 7.75 3.13
C GLY A 113 -4.60 6.69 2.26
N THR A 114 -5.18 6.48 1.07
CA THR A 114 -4.60 5.55 0.10
C THR A 114 -3.30 6.10 -0.47
N ARG A 115 -2.30 5.24 -0.57
CA ARG A 115 -1.02 5.53 -1.20
C ARG A 115 -0.57 4.39 -2.09
N VAL A 116 0.10 4.73 -3.18
CA VAL A 116 0.74 3.77 -4.09
C VAL A 116 2.24 3.98 -3.96
N LEU A 117 2.95 2.88 -3.77
CA LEU A 117 4.40 2.86 -3.58
C LEU A 117 5.02 2.14 -4.76
N ARG A 118 6.02 2.79 -5.36
CA ARG A 118 6.78 2.25 -6.49
C ARG A 118 8.20 1.97 -6.05
N TYR A 119 8.63 0.73 -6.25
CA TYR A 119 9.98 0.26 -5.96
C TYR A 119 10.66 -0.18 -7.25
N ARG A 120 11.98 -0.06 -7.28
CA ARG A 120 12.84 -0.68 -8.28
C ARG A 120 13.53 -1.88 -7.65
N PHE A 121 13.78 -2.91 -8.45
CA PHE A 121 14.58 -4.08 -8.10
C PHE A 121 15.39 -4.51 -9.32
#